data_AF-A0A9D7Z1Y5-F1
#
_entry.id   AF-A0A9D7Z1Y5-F1
#
_cell.length_a   1.000
_cell.length_b   1.000
_cell.length_c   1.000
_cell.angle_alpha   90.00
_cell.angle_beta   90.00
_cell.angle_gamma   90.00
#
_symmetry.space_group_name_H-M   'P 1'
#
loop_
_entity.id
_entity.type
_entity.pdbx_description
1 polymer ?
#
loop_
_entity_poly.entity_id
_entity_poly.type
_entity_poly.pdbx_seq_one_letter_code
_entity_poly.pdbx_strand_id
1 'polypeptide(L)'
;MSENTPPRERLSSSPPEGCTFKAPEALVWGVFLGAAGVALAALVLSGAEIWTLDYWGSDDRSAVLRNLGLLVIAIPALYLAWKRTTTATRQADTANRQQRVAERGLNIDRYQKGAQMLESEELSVRIAGIFGLRDLAMSDPEESYILVQSLLFAFIREKSKERVLKPHEGCSDKTDINRPTYEDLWPAAGFSDTRLS
;
A
#
# COMPACT_ATOMS: atom_id res chain seq x y z
N MET A 1 -50.07 -26.60 -17.89
CA MET A 1 -49.02 -27.34 -17.15
C MET A 1 -47.69 -26.85 -17.70
N SER A 2 -47.03 -25.90 -17.03
CA SER A 2 -45.70 -25.41 -17.41
C SER A 2 -44.73 -25.91 -16.36
N GLU A 3 -43.77 -26.72 -16.82
CA GLU A 3 -42.83 -27.45 -15.99
C GLU A 3 -41.72 -26.51 -15.52
N ASN A 4 -41.66 -26.30 -14.20
CA ASN A 4 -40.73 -25.41 -13.53
C ASN A 4 -39.46 -26.21 -13.20
N THR A 5 -38.41 -26.09 -14.02
CA THR A 5 -37.12 -26.72 -13.76
C THR A 5 -36.26 -25.78 -12.90
N PRO A 6 -35.76 -26.18 -11.71
CA PRO A 6 -34.94 -25.30 -10.89
C PRO A 6 -33.52 -25.10 -11.48
N PRO A 7 -32.84 -23.99 -11.13
CA PRO A 7 -31.52 -23.66 -11.67
C PRO A 7 -30.44 -24.59 -11.10
N ARG A 8 -29.54 -25.06 -11.98
CA ARG A 8 -28.37 -25.85 -11.59
C ARG A 8 -27.45 -25.04 -10.68
N GLU A 9 -27.35 -25.47 -9.43
CA GLU A 9 -26.26 -25.11 -8.53
C GLU A 9 -24.93 -25.50 -9.20
N ARG A 10 -24.14 -24.51 -9.59
CA ARG A 10 -22.73 -24.72 -9.88
C ARG A 10 -22.07 -25.06 -8.56
N LEU A 11 -21.74 -26.35 -8.36
CA LEU A 11 -20.76 -26.76 -7.36
C LEU A 11 -19.49 -25.92 -7.59
N SER A 12 -19.22 -24.99 -6.68
CA SER A 12 -17.89 -24.40 -6.54
C SER A 12 -16.98 -25.50 -6.02
N SER A 13 -16.33 -26.22 -6.92
CA SER A 13 -15.18 -27.04 -6.56
C SER A 13 -14.06 -26.08 -6.14
N SER A 14 -13.91 -25.89 -4.84
CA SER A 14 -12.66 -25.38 -4.27
C SER A 14 -11.53 -26.32 -4.71
N PRO A 15 -10.40 -25.81 -5.24
CA PRO A 15 -9.27 -26.66 -5.55
C PRO A 15 -8.75 -27.28 -4.24
N PRO A 16 -8.35 -28.56 -4.24
CA PRO A 16 -7.75 -29.17 -3.06
C PRO A 16 -6.51 -28.36 -2.69
N GLU A 17 -6.44 -27.93 -1.43
CA GLU A 17 -5.23 -27.40 -0.82
C GLU A 17 -4.16 -28.48 -0.89
N GLY A 18 -3.43 -28.50 -2.01
CA GLY A 18 -2.25 -29.31 -2.17
C GLY A 18 -1.30 -28.89 -1.07
N CYS A 19 -0.99 -29.83 -0.18
CA CYS A 19 0.14 -29.77 0.73
C CYS A 19 1.34 -29.21 -0.04
N THR A 20 1.59 -27.92 0.11
CA THR A 20 2.82 -27.29 -0.36
C THR A 20 3.93 -27.88 0.49
N PHE A 21 4.50 -28.99 0.01
CA PHE A 21 5.72 -29.56 0.52
C PHE A 21 6.74 -28.43 0.58
N LYS A 22 7.09 -27.99 1.79
CA LYS A 22 8.15 -27.02 2.06
C LYS A 22 9.52 -27.68 1.79
N ALA A 23 9.70 -28.16 0.55
CA ALA A 23 10.94 -28.70 0.01
C ALA A 23 12.17 -27.82 0.30
N PRO A 24 12.09 -26.47 0.18
CA PRO A 24 13.30 -25.66 0.36
C PRO A 24 13.78 -25.66 1.82
N GLU A 25 12.89 -25.76 2.81
CA GLU A 25 13.29 -25.73 4.22
C GLU A 25 13.96 -27.05 4.63
N ALA A 26 13.36 -28.19 4.27
CA ALA A 26 13.91 -29.51 4.59
C ALA A 26 15.26 -29.77 3.90
N LEU A 27 15.43 -29.31 2.67
CA LEU A 27 16.68 -29.43 1.91
C LEU A 27 17.79 -28.56 2.52
N VAL A 28 17.47 -27.35 2.98
CA VAL A 28 18.43 -26.49 3.69
C VAL A 28 18.85 -27.10 5.02
N TRP A 29 17.91 -27.67 5.80
CA TRP A 29 18.25 -28.39 7.03
C TRP A 29 19.10 -29.63 6.76
N GLY A 30 18.80 -30.40 5.70
CA GLY A 30 19.58 -31.56 5.31
C GLY A 30 21.01 -31.22 4.89
N VAL A 31 21.20 -30.15 4.10
CA VAL A 31 22.54 -29.68 3.70
C VAL A 31 23.31 -29.13 4.90
N PHE A 32 22.65 -28.41 5.81
CA PHE A 32 23.32 -27.86 6.99
C PHE A 32 23.73 -28.95 7.99
N LEU A 33 22.82 -29.90 8.28
CA LEU A 33 23.13 -31.05 9.15
C LEU A 33 24.16 -31.98 8.50
N GLY A 34 24.09 -32.15 7.18
CA GLY A 34 25.07 -32.92 6.41
C GLY A 34 26.44 -32.25 6.43
N ALA A 35 26.53 -30.95 6.16
CA ALA A 35 27.79 -30.20 6.18
C ALA A 35 28.36 -30.10 7.61
N ALA A 36 27.52 -29.89 8.63
CA ALA A 36 27.94 -29.91 10.02
C ALA A 36 28.41 -31.30 10.44
N GLY A 37 27.71 -32.35 10.03
CA GLY A 37 28.10 -33.75 10.27
C GLY A 37 29.40 -34.12 9.56
N VAL A 38 29.59 -33.68 8.31
CA VAL A 38 30.83 -33.89 7.54
C VAL A 38 31.98 -33.07 8.10
N ALA A 39 31.76 -31.82 8.51
CA ALA A 39 32.77 -31.02 9.18
C ALA A 39 33.17 -31.63 10.53
N LEU A 40 32.20 -32.13 11.30
CA LEU A 40 32.45 -32.81 12.56
C LEU A 40 33.15 -34.16 12.35
N ALA A 41 32.75 -34.93 11.34
CA ALA A 41 33.41 -36.18 10.98
C ALA A 41 34.82 -35.96 10.43
N ALA A 42 35.03 -34.94 9.59
CA ALA A 42 36.35 -34.57 9.09
C ALA A 42 37.25 -34.07 10.22
N LEU A 43 36.68 -33.33 11.19
CA LEU A 43 37.39 -32.89 12.39
C LEU A 43 37.78 -34.07 13.29
N VAL A 44 36.90 -35.07 13.44
CA VAL A 44 37.17 -36.32 14.17
C VAL A 44 38.19 -37.21 13.44
N LEU A 45 38.13 -37.29 12.10
CA LEU A 45 38.95 -38.19 11.28
C LEU A 45 40.28 -37.60 10.84
N SER A 46 40.46 -36.27 10.87
CA SER A 46 41.68 -35.61 10.36
C SER A 46 42.96 -35.96 11.13
N GLY A 47 42.87 -36.72 12.23
CA GLY A 47 44.02 -37.06 13.06
C GLY A 47 44.73 -35.84 13.64
N ALA A 48 44.08 -34.67 13.60
CA ALA A 48 44.62 -33.45 14.14
C ALA A 48 44.76 -33.61 15.66
N GLU A 49 45.87 -33.10 16.20
CA GLU A 49 46.19 -33.11 17.62
C GLU A 49 45.20 -32.30 18.49
N ILE A 50 44.07 -31.84 17.93
CA ILE A 50 42.89 -31.31 18.63
C ILE A 50 42.21 -32.33 19.55
N TRP A 51 42.50 -33.62 19.49
CA TRP A 51 42.07 -34.58 20.51
C TRP A 51 43.09 -34.77 21.64
N THR A 52 44.29 -34.20 21.50
CA THR A 52 45.24 -34.16 22.60
C THR A 52 44.80 -33.07 23.58
N LEU A 53 44.67 -33.44 24.87
CA LEU A 53 44.37 -32.50 25.95
C LEU A 53 45.37 -31.34 26.01
N ASP A 54 46.57 -31.54 25.45
CA ASP A 54 47.65 -30.56 25.37
C ASP A 54 47.30 -29.36 24.48
N TYR A 55 46.56 -29.55 23.39
CA TYR A 55 46.17 -28.47 22.47
C TYR A 55 45.12 -27.52 23.07
N TRP A 56 44.24 -28.02 23.95
CA TRP A 56 43.13 -27.23 24.50
C TRP A 56 43.37 -26.68 25.90
N GLY A 57 44.37 -27.20 26.61
CA GLY A 57 44.65 -26.84 27.99
C GLY A 57 45.49 -27.90 28.68
N SER A 58 46.79 -27.87 28.38
CA SER A 58 47.85 -28.76 28.87
C SER A 58 47.71 -29.21 30.34
N ASP A 59 47.27 -28.34 31.27
CA ASP A 59 47.07 -28.73 32.69
C ASP A 59 45.70 -28.41 33.30
N ASP A 60 44.88 -27.54 32.69
CA ASP A 60 43.61 -27.06 33.29
C ASP A 60 42.38 -27.57 32.54
N ARG A 61 41.79 -28.66 33.05
CA ARG A 61 40.54 -29.26 32.53
C ARG A 61 39.37 -28.25 32.44
N SER A 62 39.39 -27.21 33.27
CA SER A 62 38.39 -26.12 33.26
C SER A 62 38.49 -25.23 32.02
N ALA A 63 39.72 -24.95 31.54
CA ALA A 63 39.95 -24.16 30.34
C ALA A 63 39.45 -24.90 29.08
N VAL A 64 39.70 -26.21 29.02
CA VAL A 64 39.21 -27.11 27.95
C VAL A 64 37.68 -27.10 27.91
N LEU A 65 37.02 -27.33 29.05
CA LEU A 65 35.56 -27.36 29.15
C LEU A 65 34.90 -26.05 28.72
N ARG A 66 35.47 -24.90 29.11
CA ARG A 66 34.97 -23.58 28.72
C ARG A 66 35.10 -23.33 27.22
N ASN A 67 36.27 -23.61 26.64
CA ASN A 67 36.53 -23.38 25.21
C ASN A 67 35.65 -24.28 24.34
N LEU A 68 35.48 -25.55 24.74
CA LEU A 68 34.60 -26.48 24.03
C LEU A 68 33.14 -26.06 24.13
N GLY A 69 32.69 -25.65 25.33
CA GLY A 69 31.34 -25.13 25.56
C GLY A 69 31.04 -23.89 24.71
N LEU A 70 31.99 -22.97 24.60
CA LEU A 70 31.85 -21.79 23.74
C LEU A 70 31.73 -22.14 22.26
N LEU A 71 32.51 -23.12 21.78
CA LEU A 71 32.49 -23.53 20.37
C LEU A 71 31.16 -24.20 20.01
N VAL A 72 30.65 -25.07 20.89
CA VAL A 72 29.34 -25.74 20.73
C VAL A 72 28.19 -24.74 20.71
N ILE A 73 28.27 -23.63 21.45
CA ILE A 73 27.25 -22.58 21.45
C ILE A 73 27.43 -21.60 20.29
N ALA A 74 28.67 -21.28 19.91
CA ALA A 74 28.99 -20.30 18.88
C ALA A 74 28.50 -20.71 17.49
N ILE A 75 28.64 -21.99 17.13
CA ILE A 75 28.20 -22.52 15.82
C ILE A 75 26.68 -22.34 15.60
N PRO A 76 25.78 -22.83 16.49
CA PRO A 76 24.34 -22.64 16.33
C PRO A 76 23.93 -21.17 16.48
N ALA A 77 24.61 -20.38 17.32
CA ALA A 77 24.35 -18.95 17.44
C ALA A 77 24.66 -18.20 16.13
N LEU A 78 25.79 -18.50 15.50
CA LEU A 78 26.19 -17.89 14.22
C LEU A 78 25.23 -18.29 13.09
N TYR A 79 24.78 -19.54 13.07
CA TYR A 79 23.78 -20.01 12.11
C TYR A 79 22.43 -19.29 12.28
N LEU A 80 21.93 -19.18 13.51
CA LEU A 80 20.70 -18.45 13.81
C LEU A 80 20.83 -16.96 13.43
N ALA A 81 21.98 -16.35 13.69
CA ALA A 81 22.27 -14.98 13.28
C ALA A 81 22.25 -14.83 11.76
N TRP A 82 22.88 -15.74 11.02
CA TRP A 82 22.88 -15.72 9.55
C TRP A 82 21.46 -15.89 8.98
N LYS A 83 20.71 -16.88 9.47
CA LYS A 83 19.30 -17.11 9.07
C LYS A 83 18.43 -15.88 9.33
N ARG A 84 18.62 -15.22 10.48
CA ARG A 84 17.87 -14.00 10.84
C ARG A 84 18.18 -12.86 9.88
N THR A 85 19.45 -12.66 9.54
CA THR A 85 19.89 -11.60 8.61
C THR A 85 19.34 -11.80 7.19
N THR A 86 19.31 -13.03 6.68
CA THR A 86 18.75 -13.31 5.33
C THR A 86 17.23 -13.22 5.28
N THR A 87 16.55 -13.45 6.39
CA THR A 87 15.07 -13.36 6.46
C THR A 87 14.61 -11.92 6.65
N ALA A 88 15.34 -11.12 7.44
CA ALA A 88 15.03 -9.71 7.69
C ALA A 88 15.08 -8.86 6.41
N THR A 89 16.02 -9.14 5.51
CA THR A 89 16.16 -8.41 4.23
C THR A 89 15.00 -8.69 3.27
N ARG A 90 14.54 -9.94 3.18
CA ARG A 90 13.37 -10.29 2.34
C ARG A 90 12.03 -9.80 2.94
N GLN A 91 11.93 -9.75 4.27
CA GLN A 91 10.76 -9.21 4.96
C GLN A 91 10.66 -7.69 4.80
N ALA A 92 11.77 -6.96 4.79
CA ALA A 92 11.76 -5.51 4.59
C ALA A 92 11.20 -5.12 3.20
N ASP A 93 11.62 -5.79 2.13
CA ASP A 93 11.10 -5.51 0.79
C ASP A 93 9.62 -5.88 0.64
N THR A 94 9.20 -6.98 1.26
CA THR A 94 7.79 -7.40 1.25
C THR A 94 6.93 -6.43 2.05
N ALA A 95 7.40 -5.98 3.22
CA ALA A 95 6.73 -4.99 4.04
C ALA A 95 6.60 -3.63 3.31
N ASN A 96 7.66 -3.18 2.63
CA ASN A 96 7.63 -1.95 1.84
C ASN A 96 6.63 -2.04 0.68
N ARG A 97 6.56 -3.19 -0.01
CA ARG A 97 5.57 -3.42 -1.08
C ARG A 97 4.14 -3.47 -0.53
N GLN A 98 3.93 -4.14 0.59
CA GLN A 98 2.63 -4.20 1.26
C GLN A 98 2.16 -2.83 1.73
N GLN A 99 3.06 -2.01 2.28
CA GLN A 99 2.74 -0.65 2.70
C GLN A 99 2.28 0.20 1.52
N ARG A 100 3.00 0.18 0.40
CA ARG A 100 2.59 0.92 -0.82
C ARG A 100 1.23 0.49 -1.36
N VAL A 101 0.93 -0.82 -1.34
CA VAL A 101 -0.37 -1.33 -1.78
C VAL A 101 -1.49 -0.89 -0.82
N ALA A 102 -1.24 -0.92 0.48
CA ALA A 102 -2.20 -0.47 1.49
C ALA A 102 -2.48 1.03 1.38
N GLU A 103 -1.45 1.87 1.19
CA GLU A 103 -1.58 3.32 0.98
C GLU A 103 -2.44 3.61 -0.25
N ARG A 104 -2.17 2.94 -1.39
CA ARG A 104 -2.98 3.07 -2.61
C ARG A 104 -4.43 2.65 -2.40
N GLY A 105 -4.66 1.52 -1.73
CA GLY A 105 -6.01 1.04 -1.43
C GLY A 105 -6.80 2.04 -0.58
N LEU A 106 -6.16 2.64 0.43
CA LEU A 106 -6.76 3.65 1.28
C LEU A 106 -7.11 4.92 0.51
N ASN A 107 -6.24 5.37 -0.40
CA ASN A 107 -6.51 6.55 -1.22
C ASN A 107 -7.70 6.32 -2.16
N ILE A 108 -7.81 5.13 -2.76
CA ILE A 108 -8.95 4.75 -3.60
C ILE A 108 -10.26 4.74 -2.81
N ASP A 109 -10.25 4.19 -1.59
CA ASP A 109 -11.43 4.16 -0.72
C ASP A 109 -11.89 5.58 -0.35
N ARG A 110 -10.95 6.45 0.05
CA ARG A 110 -11.24 7.87 0.33
C ARG A 110 -11.82 8.59 -0.88
N TYR A 111 -11.27 8.33 -2.06
CA TYR A 111 -11.76 8.89 -3.32
C TYR A 111 -13.19 8.44 -3.61
N GLN A 112 -13.47 7.14 -3.53
CA GLN A 112 -14.79 6.57 -3.78
C GLN A 112 -15.82 7.11 -2.78
N LYS A 113 -15.47 7.20 -1.51
CA LYS A 113 -16.34 7.75 -0.46
C LYS A 113 -16.65 9.23 -0.71
N GLY A 114 -15.65 10.03 -1.05
CA GLY A 114 -15.85 11.44 -1.43
C GLY A 114 -16.75 11.60 -2.65
N ALA A 115 -16.58 10.74 -3.66
CA ALA A 115 -17.43 10.72 -4.86
C ALA A 115 -18.89 10.35 -4.54
N GLN A 116 -19.12 9.35 -3.67
CA GLN A 116 -20.47 8.99 -3.21
C GLN A 116 -21.12 10.12 -2.42
N MET A 117 -20.36 10.82 -1.57
CA MET A 117 -20.87 11.95 -0.80
C MET A 117 -21.29 13.14 -1.68
N LEU A 118 -20.64 13.33 -2.84
CA LEU A 118 -21.04 14.33 -3.83
C LEU A 118 -22.41 14.06 -4.47
N GLU A 119 -22.79 12.80 -4.58
CA GLU A 119 -24.08 12.39 -5.16
C GLU A 119 -25.25 12.55 -4.18
N SER A 120 -24.97 12.66 -2.87
CA SER A 120 -26.01 12.83 -1.84
C SER A 120 -26.89 14.06 -2.09
N GLU A 121 -28.20 13.94 -1.81
CA GLU A 121 -29.13 15.06 -1.87
C GLU A 121 -28.90 16.07 -0.74
N GLU A 122 -28.26 15.67 0.36
CA GLU A 122 -27.99 16.55 1.50
C GLU A 122 -26.80 17.48 1.22
N LEU A 123 -26.99 18.78 1.40
CA LEU A 123 -25.96 19.78 1.10
C LEU A 123 -24.75 19.66 2.04
N SER A 124 -24.98 19.36 3.32
CA SER A 124 -23.94 19.12 4.33
C SER A 124 -23.01 17.96 3.94
N VAL A 125 -23.58 16.84 3.46
CA VAL A 125 -22.85 15.66 3.01
C VAL A 125 -22.01 15.97 1.77
N ARG A 126 -22.57 16.74 0.82
CA ARG A 126 -21.82 17.18 -0.38
C ARG A 126 -20.62 18.06 -0.03
N ILE A 127 -20.79 19.00 0.90
CA ILE A 127 -19.68 19.83 1.39
C ILE A 127 -18.60 18.96 2.04
N ALA A 128 -18.99 18.00 2.89
CA ALA A 128 -18.05 17.08 3.51
C ALA A 128 -17.30 16.23 2.46
N GLY A 129 -17.97 15.81 1.38
CA GLY A 129 -17.36 15.14 0.23
C GLY A 129 -16.30 16.00 -0.45
N ILE A 130 -16.59 17.28 -0.72
CA ILE A 130 -15.62 18.24 -1.31
C ILE A 130 -14.40 18.42 -0.41
N PHE A 131 -14.60 18.57 0.90
CA PHE A 131 -13.48 18.69 1.85
C PHE A 131 -12.65 17.41 1.94
N GLY A 132 -13.28 16.24 1.93
CA GLY A 132 -12.57 14.96 1.91
C GLY A 132 -11.74 14.75 0.64
N LEU A 133 -12.29 15.14 -0.52
CA LEU A 133 -11.56 15.09 -1.79
C LEU A 133 -10.42 16.11 -1.85
N ARG A 134 -10.61 17.31 -1.27
CA ARG A 134 -9.54 18.31 -1.13
C ARG A 134 -8.40 17.77 -0.26
N ASP A 135 -8.72 17.15 0.86
CA ASP A 135 -7.72 16.57 1.76
C ASP A 135 -6.92 15.45 1.06
N LEU A 136 -7.62 14.58 0.31
CA LEU A 136 -6.99 13.56 -0.51
C LEU A 136 -6.03 14.16 -1.56
N ALA A 137 -6.48 15.20 -2.29
CA ALA A 137 -5.66 15.87 -3.30
C ALA A 137 -4.43 16.59 -2.71
N MET A 138 -4.50 17.03 -1.46
CA MET A 138 -3.36 17.63 -0.73
C MET A 138 -2.40 16.57 -0.19
N SER A 139 -2.90 15.38 0.17
CA SER A 139 -2.09 14.29 0.70
C SER A 139 -1.20 13.62 -0.36
N ASP A 140 -1.66 13.57 -1.61
CA ASP A 140 -0.96 12.95 -2.72
C ASP A 140 -1.19 13.75 -4.03
N PRO A 141 -0.44 14.84 -4.24
CA PRO A 141 -0.68 15.75 -5.34
C PRO A 141 -0.30 15.19 -6.71
N GLU A 142 0.57 14.18 -6.79
CA GLU A 142 1.01 13.63 -8.08
C GLU A 142 -0.04 12.70 -8.70
N GLU A 143 -0.62 11.78 -7.91
CA GLU A 143 -1.56 10.78 -8.43
C GLU A 143 -3.03 11.20 -8.22
N SER A 144 -3.36 11.82 -7.09
CA SER A 144 -4.76 12.07 -6.70
C SER A 144 -5.31 13.42 -7.19
N TYR A 145 -4.46 14.42 -7.46
CA TYR A 145 -4.91 15.77 -7.82
C TYR A 145 -5.74 15.80 -9.11
N ILE A 146 -5.24 15.19 -10.19
CA ILE A 146 -5.91 15.18 -11.50
C ILE A 146 -7.23 14.43 -11.43
N LEU A 147 -7.29 13.33 -10.67
CA LEU A 147 -8.50 12.52 -10.49
C LEU A 147 -9.59 13.32 -9.76
N VAL A 148 -9.24 13.93 -8.63
CA VAL A 148 -10.15 14.77 -7.85
C VAL A 148 -10.64 15.96 -8.67
N GLN A 149 -9.74 16.63 -9.39
CA GLN A 149 -10.10 17.77 -10.23
C GLN A 149 -11.07 17.37 -11.35
N SER A 150 -10.82 16.25 -12.03
CA SER A 150 -11.70 15.73 -13.09
C SER A 150 -13.08 15.38 -12.56
N LEU A 151 -13.15 14.76 -11.38
CA LEU A 151 -14.41 14.42 -10.71
C LEU A 151 -15.22 15.68 -10.35
N LEU A 152 -14.57 16.69 -9.76
CA LEU A 152 -15.22 17.94 -9.40
C LEU A 152 -15.71 18.70 -10.65
N PHE A 153 -14.92 18.73 -11.72
CA PHE A 153 -15.36 19.34 -12.98
C PHE A 153 -16.56 18.62 -13.59
N ALA A 154 -16.55 17.28 -13.62
CA ALA A 154 -17.68 16.49 -14.09
C ALA A 154 -18.94 16.77 -13.25
N PHE A 155 -18.79 16.83 -11.93
CA PHE A 155 -19.88 17.14 -11.01
C PHE A 155 -20.48 18.54 -11.24
N ILE A 156 -19.63 19.58 -11.31
CA ILE A 156 -20.07 20.97 -11.55
C ILE A 156 -20.77 21.08 -12.91
N ARG A 157 -20.22 20.43 -13.94
CA ARG A 157 -20.80 20.40 -15.28
C ARG A 157 -22.19 19.76 -15.29
N GLU A 158 -22.35 18.62 -14.61
CA GLU A 158 -23.65 17.95 -14.53
C GLU A 158 -24.69 18.80 -13.78
N LYS A 159 -24.32 19.37 -12.63
CA LYS A 159 -25.20 20.26 -11.87
C LYS A 159 -25.52 21.57 -12.59
N SER A 160 -24.62 22.07 -13.44
CA SER A 160 -24.90 23.20 -14.31
C SER A 160 -25.96 22.84 -15.36
N LYS A 161 -25.84 21.67 -16.00
CA LYS A 161 -26.82 21.18 -16.99
C LYS A 161 -28.20 20.94 -16.37
N GLU A 162 -28.27 20.35 -15.18
CA GLU A 162 -29.53 20.19 -14.43
C GLU A 162 -30.24 21.54 -14.18
N ARG A 163 -29.48 22.60 -13.86
CA ARG A 163 -30.02 23.96 -13.67
C ARG A 163 -30.54 24.58 -14.97
N VAL A 164 -29.88 24.33 -16.10
CA VAL A 164 -30.34 24.83 -17.41
C VAL A 164 -31.64 24.13 -17.86
N LEU A 165 -31.77 22.84 -17.57
CA LEU A 165 -32.93 22.04 -17.97
C LEU A 165 -34.16 22.22 -17.09
N LYS A 166 -34.01 22.74 -15.87
CA LYS A 166 -35.12 23.22 -15.05
C LYS A 166 -35.21 24.75 -15.23
N PRO A 167 -36.02 25.26 -16.19
CA PRO A 167 -36.35 26.68 -16.16
C PRO A 167 -36.88 26.99 -14.77
N HIS A 168 -36.44 28.11 -14.19
CA HIS A 168 -36.98 28.60 -12.94
C HIS A 168 -38.52 28.76 -13.09
N GLU A 169 -39.30 27.78 -12.61
CA GLU A 169 -40.76 27.94 -12.46
C GLU A 169 -41.13 28.81 -11.25
N GLY A 170 -40.14 29.42 -10.59
CA GLY A 170 -40.33 30.33 -9.47
C GLY A 170 -39.52 31.60 -9.67
N CYS A 171 -40.26 32.70 -9.89
CA CYS A 171 -39.80 34.08 -10.02
C CYS A 171 -39.20 34.47 -11.39
N SER A 172 -40.07 34.55 -12.40
CA SER A 172 -40.02 35.72 -13.31
C SER A 172 -40.39 36.95 -12.47
N ASP A 173 -39.44 37.46 -11.68
CA ASP A 173 -39.53 38.84 -11.23
C ASP A 173 -39.40 39.72 -12.48
N LYS A 174 -40.51 40.33 -12.87
CA LYS A 174 -40.60 41.20 -14.05
C LYS A 174 -39.87 42.54 -13.85
N THR A 175 -39.02 42.67 -12.82
CA THR A 175 -38.23 43.89 -12.57
C THR A 175 -36.79 43.84 -13.11
N ASP A 176 -36.31 42.73 -13.67
CA ASP A 176 -34.91 42.64 -14.18
C ASP A 176 -34.73 43.12 -15.64
N ILE A 177 -35.60 44.03 -16.11
CA ILE A 177 -35.36 44.79 -17.36
C ILE A 177 -34.30 45.89 -17.17
N ASN A 178 -33.83 46.07 -15.94
CA ASN A 178 -32.84 47.06 -15.52
C ASN A 178 -31.62 46.41 -14.84
N ARG A 179 -31.32 45.14 -15.16
CA ARG A 179 -30.02 44.57 -14.75
C ARG A 179 -28.94 45.29 -15.53
N PRO A 180 -28.04 46.06 -14.89
CA PRO A 180 -26.92 46.61 -15.61
C PRO A 180 -26.11 45.43 -16.15
N THR A 181 -25.96 45.39 -17.46
CA THR A 181 -25.13 44.43 -18.16
C THR A 181 -23.68 44.70 -17.74
N TYR A 182 -22.76 43.73 -17.91
CA TYR A 182 -21.34 43.97 -17.63
C TYR A 182 -20.77 45.19 -18.40
N GLU A 183 -21.42 45.58 -19.50
CA GLU A 183 -21.12 46.78 -20.28
C GLU A 183 -21.55 48.10 -19.59
N ASP A 184 -22.54 48.07 -18.69
CA ASP A 184 -23.05 49.25 -17.97
C ASP A 184 -22.27 49.54 -16.67
N LEU A 185 -21.61 48.52 -16.10
CA LEU A 185 -20.83 48.61 -14.86
C LEU A 185 -19.40 49.11 -15.06
N TRP A 186 -18.96 49.29 -16.30
CA TRP A 186 -17.65 49.86 -16.64
C TRP A 186 -17.83 51.22 -17.32
N PRO A 187 -17.90 52.33 -16.55
CA PRO A 187 -17.74 53.63 -17.18
C PRO A 187 -16.33 53.64 -17.75
N ALA A 188 -16.22 53.84 -19.06
CA ALA A 188 -14.97 53.99 -19.79
C ALA A 188 -13.94 54.73 -18.93
N ALA A 189 -13.01 53.98 -18.35
CA ALA A 189 -11.79 54.55 -17.80
C ALA A 189 -11.17 55.33 -18.97
N GLY A 190 -11.24 56.65 -18.87
CA GLY A 190 -10.84 57.56 -19.92
C GLY A 190 -9.39 57.30 -20.29
N PHE A 191 -9.20 56.58 -21.39
CA PHE A 191 -7.95 56.53 -22.11
C PHE A 191 -7.81 57.88 -22.82
N SER A 192 -7.34 58.87 -22.07
CA SER A 192 -7.02 60.19 -22.62
C SER A 192 -5.74 60.06 -23.43
N ASP A 193 -5.91 60.01 -24.74
CA ASP A 193 -4.88 60.30 -25.73
C ASP A 193 -4.23 61.64 -25.37
N THR A 194 -3.08 61.59 -24.72
CA THR A 194 -2.17 62.73 -24.63
C THR A 194 -1.46 62.83 -25.97
N ARG A 195 -2.08 63.57 -26.89
CA ARG A 195 -1.41 64.05 -28.10
C ARG A 195 -0.19 64.86 -27.68
N LEU A 196 0.98 64.29 -27.94
CA LEU A 196 2.25 64.99 -27.96
C LEU A 196 2.23 65.96 -29.15
N SER A 197 2.22 67.26 -28.84
CA SER A 197 2.65 68.36 -29.72
C SER A 197 3.97 68.90 -29.21
#